data_AF-A0A2E7FPS7-F1
#
_entry.id   AF-A0A2E7FPS7-F1
#
_cell.length_a   1.000
_cell.length_b   1.000
_cell.length_c   1.000
_cell.angle_alpha   90.00
_cell.angle_beta   90.00
_cell.angle_gamma   90.00
#
_symmetry.space_group_name_H-M   'P 1'
#
loop_
_entity.id
_entity.type
_entity.pdbx_description
1 polymer ?
#
loop_
_entity_poly.entity_id
_entity_poly.type
_entity_poly.pdbx_seq_one_letter_code
_entity_poly.pdbx_strand_id
1 'polypeptide(L)'
;MKHYVNFALLFAFVILVASALLRFFEPFSLATTRIHILFGAFVLLLVGLHLSSRMGYFSRRLKGVKAASGEQLSSKRLVILPLITCAYLLAACFLNWWPVPHLIALGYEARNRATIFRPESGTAIRPLEKFTQLKRRTDQEASVFIEIEWGPTYDPVAEFPTPFTGVRPQIAIWAESSVGALIETFFVSEESAFSESFEWAGNERRRVDILPIWRHQFTLASGIEPDGDIDAYSGATPEHSFSIANNLHEDPNGFYISVEANVPSDTNEFYHSKQAETEAGYTLPGIGQPSVFYSAYIDPESPQKYYLMEFVGHGGSSSQQSGEVYYDSSQLTTARNLIEKILVRVERPPASE
;
A
#
# COMPACT_ATOMS: atom_id res chain seq x y z
N MET A 1 12.76 29.25 -29.09
CA MET A 1 13.33 28.57 -27.88
C MET A 1 12.99 29.26 -26.56
N LYS A 2 13.32 30.55 -26.34
CA LYS A 2 13.07 31.22 -25.03
C LYS A 2 11.60 31.27 -24.60
N HIS A 3 10.68 31.61 -25.50
CA HIS A 3 9.24 31.61 -25.20
C HIS A 3 8.71 30.21 -24.90
N TYR A 4 9.14 29.21 -25.69
CA TYR A 4 8.80 27.81 -25.45
C TYR A 4 9.23 27.35 -24.06
N VAL A 5 10.48 27.57 -23.65
CA VAL A 5 10.98 27.17 -22.32
C VAL A 5 10.18 27.84 -21.20
N ASN A 6 9.84 29.12 -21.34
CA ASN A 6 9.07 29.83 -20.31
C ASN A 6 7.63 29.31 -20.19
N PHE A 7 6.93 29.11 -21.31
CA PHE A 7 5.57 28.55 -21.28
C PHE A 7 5.57 27.09 -20.81
N ALA A 8 6.52 26.28 -21.28
CA ALA A 8 6.68 24.90 -20.84
C ALA A 8 6.94 24.83 -19.33
N LEU A 9 7.77 25.73 -18.79
CA LEU A 9 8.07 25.78 -17.36
C LEU A 9 6.85 26.22 -16.54
N LEU A 10 6.04 27.16 -17.04
CA LEU A 10 4.78 27.54 -16.40
C LEU A 10 3.81 26.36 -16.30
N PHE A 11 3.52 25.69 -17.42
CA PHE A 11 2.60 24.55 -17.44
C PHE A 11 3.11 23.38 -16.61
N ALA A 12 4.40 23.04 -16.74
CA ALA A 12 5.01 21.97 -15.98
C ALA A 12 5.04 22.26 -14.47
N PHE A 13 5.25 23.52 -14.07
CA PHE A 13 5.16 23.94 -12.67
C PHE A 13 3.74 23.80 -12.11
N VAL A 14 2.71 24.20 -12.87
CA VAL A 14 1.30 24.03 -12.45
C VAL A 14 0.98 22.55 -12.23
N ILE A 15 1.41 21.67 -13.14
CA ILE A 15 1.21 20.22 -13.03
C ILE A 15 1.97 19.66 -11.82
N LEU A 16 3.18 20.16 -11.53
CA LEU A 16 3.94 19.77 -10.34
C LEU A 16 3.24 20.19 -9.04
N VAL A 17 2.74 21.41 -8.95
CA VAL A 17 2.01 21.89 -7.77
C VAL A 17 0.72 21.09 -7.58
N ALA A 18 -0.06 20.89 -8.64
CA ALA A 18 -1.29 20.10 -8.57
C ALA A 18 -1.01 18.66 -8.12
N SER A 19 -0.03 17.99 -8.73
CA SER A 19 0.34 16.62 -8.35
C SER A 19 0.96 16.54 -6.94
N ALA A 20 1.67 17.57 -6.47
CA ALA A 20 2.16 17.63 -5.09
C ALA A 20 1.01 17.76 -4.08
N LEU A 21 0.03 18.61 -4.36
CA LEU A 21 -1.15 18.78 -3.52
C LEU A 21 -1.99 17.50 -3.46
N LEU A 22 -2.19 16.83 -4.61
CA LEU A 22 -2.85 15.52 -4.65
C LEU A 22 -2.10 14.51 -3.77
N ARG A 23 -0.78 14.36 -3.91
CA ARG A 23 0.01 13.46 -3.06
C ARG A 23 -0.05 13.78 -1.58
N PHE A 24 -0.35 15.03 -1.22
CA PHE A 24 -0.40 15.47 0.16
C PHE A 24 -1.79 15.29 0.79
N PHE A 25 -2.86 15.51 0.03
CA PHE A 25 -4.25 15.48 0.52
C PHE A 25 -5.03 14.21 0.16
N GLU A 26 -4.57 13.42 -0.80
CA GLU A 26 -5.22 12.18 -1.25
C GLU A 26 -4.41 10.93 -0.83
N PRO A 27 -5.04 9.73 -0.85
CA PRO A 27 -4.33 8.48 -0.69
C PRO A 27 -3.22 8.28 -1.73
N PHE A 28 -2.32 7.34 -1.45
CA PHE A 28 -1.25 7.00 -2.38
C PHE A 28 -1.82 6.59 -3.75
N SER A 29 -1.21 7.12 -4.81
CA SER A 29 -1.56 6.78 -6.19
C SER A 29 -0.32 6.71 -7.06
N LEU A 30 -0.13 5.58 -7.73
CA LEU A 30 0.91 5.41 -8.74
C LEU A 30 0.76 6.38 -9.91
N ALA A 31 -0.46 6.74 -10.31
CA ALA A 31 -0.70 7.69 -11.39
C ALA A 31 -0.17 9.08 -11.02
N THR A 32 -0.57 9.61 -9.86
CA THR A 32 -0.11 10.91 -9.36
C THR A 32 1.41 10.91 -9.14
N THR A 33 1.97 9.80 -8.63
CA THR A 33 3.41 9.66 -8.44
C THR A 33 4.18 9.68 -9.77
N ARG A 34 3.72 8.94 -10.78
CA ARG A 34 4.31 8.94 -12.14
C ARG A 34 4.29 10.34 -12.76
N ILE A 35 3.14 11.03 -12.69
CA ILE A 35 2.98 12.41 -13.19
C ILE A 35 3.99 13.33 -12.48
N HIS A 36 4.03 13.29 -11.14
CA HIS A 36 4.90 14.17 -10.37
C HIS A 36 6.39 13.96 -10.69
N ILE A 37 6.86 12.71 -10.75
CA ILE A 37 8.27 12.39 -11.04
C ILE A 37 8.64 12.82 -12.45
N LEU A 38 7.81 12.50 -13.46
CA LEU A 38 8.08 12.83 -14.85
C LEU A 38 8.15 14.34 -15.07
N PHE A 39 7.16 15.09 -14.56
CA PHE A 39 7.15 16.54 -14.66
C PHE A 39 8.23 17.20 -13.79
N GLY A 40 8.63 16.57 -12.69
CA GLY A 40 9.78 16.99 -11.86
C GLY A 40 11.08 16.96 -12.64
N ALA A 41 11.36 15.84 -13.31
CA ALA A 41 12.51 15.69 -14.20
C ALA A 41 12.45 16.69 -15.37
N PHE A 42 11.27 16.89 -15.96
CA PHE A 42 11.08 17.86 -17.04
C PHE A 42 11.33 19.30 -16.59
N VAL A 43 10.85 19.71 -15.42
CA VAL A 43 11.14 21.03 -14.85
C VAL A 43 12.63 21.20 -14.56
N LEU A 44 13.32 20.18 -14.02
CA LEU A 44 14.77 20.25 -13.82
C LEU A 44 15.53 20.53 -15.12
N LEU A 45 15.15 19.87 -16.21
CA LEU A 45 15.71 20.11 -17.54
C LEU A 45 15.42 21.53 -18.03
N LEU A 46 14.16 21.98 -17.93
CA LEU A 46 13.74 23.32 -18.35
C LEU A 46 14.42 24.43 -17.53
N VAL A 47 14.59 24.23 -16.23
CA VAL A 47 15.35 25.12 -15.33
C VAL A 47 16.81 25.17 -15.76
N GLY A 48 17.42 24.02 -16.09
CA GLY A 48 18.79 23.96 -16.62
C GLY A 48 18.97 24.77 -17.91
N LEU A 49 18.04 24.61 -18.87
CA LEU A 49 18.02 25.40 -20.11
C LEU A 49 17.76 26.91 -19.84
N HIS A 50 16.89 27.23 -18.89
CA HIS A 50 16.61 28.60 -18.50
C HIS A 50 17.85 29.26 -17.87
N LEU A 51 18.50 28.59 -16.93
CA LEU A 51 19.71 29.06 -16.25
C LEU A 51 20.89 29.20 -17.21
N SER A 52 21.12 28.24 -18.12
CA SER A 52 22.20 28.33 -19.11
C SER A 52 22.04 29.56 -20.02
N SER A 53 20.81 29.87 -20.41
CA SER A 53 20.50 31.07 -21.19
C SER A 53 20.71 32.39 -20.41
N ARG A 54 20.79 32.32 -19.08
CA ARG A 54 20.93 33.45 -18.15
C ARG A 54 22.26 33.45 -17.39
N MET A 55 23.19 32.55 -17.69
CA MET A 55 24.46 32.40 -16.97
C MET A 55 25.26 33.72 -16.90
N GLY A 56 25.26 34.48 -17.99
CA GLY A 56 25.93 35.78 -18.07
C GLY A 56 25.27 36.89 -17.22
N TYR A 57 23.99 36.77 -16.87
CA TYR A 57 23.32 37.68 -15.93
C TYR A 57 23.77 37.39 -14.50
N PHE A 58 23.75 36.12 -14.08
CA PHE A 58 24.20 35.71 -12.74
C PHE A 58 25.67 36.03 -12.52
N SER A 59 26.55 35.71 -13.48
CA SER A 59 27.99 36.02 -13.40
C SER A 59 28.25 37.53 -13.22
N ARG A 60 27.52 38.39 -13.93
CA ARG A 60 27.65 39.85 -13.79
C ARG A 60 27.13 40.37 -12.45
N ARG A 61 26.05 39.79 -11.93
CA ARG A 61 25.47 40.18 -10.63
C ARG A 61 26.35 39.73 -9.46
N LEU A 62 26.98 38.55 -9.57
CA LEU A 62 27.94 38.03 -8.59
C LEU A 62 29.30 38.74 -8.62
N LYS A 63 29.80 39.10 -9.80
CA LYS A 63 31.08 39.84 -9.95
C LYS A 63 31.00 41.30 -9.49
N GLY A 64 29.81 41.79 -9.11
CA GLY A 64 29.63 43.10 -8.49
C GLY A 64 30.20 44.22 -9.35
N VAL A 65 29.60 44.48 -10.53
CA VAL A 65 29.94 45.70 -11.29
C VAL A 65 29.60 46.89 -10.39
N LYS A 66 30.63 47.68 -10.03
CA LYS A 66 30.51 48.89 -9.22
C LYS A 66 29.45 49.81 -9.85
N ALA A 67 28.27 49.90 -9.24
CA ALA A 67 27.34 50.99 -9.52
C ALA A 67 27.94 52.27 -8.93
N ALA A 68 27.92 53.36 -9.69
CA ALA A 68 28.45 54.67 -9.30
C ALA A 68 27.60 55.41 -8.23
N SER A 69 26.77 54.68 -7.48
CA SER A 69 25.98 55.19 -6.36
C SER A 69 25.95 54.14 -5.25
N GLY A 70 26.11 54.58 -4.00
CA GLY A 70 26.48 53.79 -2.82
C GLY A 70 25.50 52.72 -2.30
N GLU A 71 24.80 51.97 -3.16
CA GLU A 71 23.86 50.90 -2.76
C GLU A 71 24.44 49.47 -2.90
N GLN A 72 25.72 49.29 -2.63
CA GLN A 72 26.39 47.98 -2.74
C GLN A 72 25.85 46.95 -1.71
N LEU A 73 25.15 47.39 -0.66
CA LEU A 73 24.58 46.56 0.41
C LEU A 73 23.30 45.80 -0.02
N SER A 74 22.57 46.28 -1.04
CA SER A 74 21.32 45.68 -1.53
C SER A 74 21.55 44.33 -2.25
N SER A 75 22.66 44.19 -2.99
CA SER A 75 22.98 42.99 -3.78
C SER A 75 23.30 41.74 -2.93
N LYS A 76 23.98 41.91 -1.80
CA LYS A 76 24.32 40.78 -0.91
C LYS A 76 23.09 40.24 -0.16
N ARG A 77 22.17 41.12 0.27
CA ARG A 77 20.91 40.73 0.93
C ARG A 77 20.03 39.87 0.04
N LEU A 78 20.04 40.12 -1.28
CA LEU A 78 19.29 39.35 -2.28
C LEU A 78 19.75 37.89 -2.43
N VAL A 79 20.93 37.52 -1.93
CA VAL A 79 21.45 36.15 -1.96
C VAL A 79 21.45 35.53 -0.57
N ILE A 80 21.88 36.29 0.45
CA ILE A 80 21.99 35.80 1.82
C ILE A 80 20.62 35.45 2.42
N LEU A 81 19.60 36.28 2.20
CA LEU A 81 18.28 36.03 2.79
C LEU A 81 17.64 34.74 2.24
N PRO A 82 17.57 34.51 0.91
CA PRO A 82 17.11 33.22 0.36
C PRO A 82 17.91 32.03 0.88
N LEU A 83 19.24 32.19 1.01
CA LEU A 83 20.10 31.10 1.48
C LEU A 83 19.83 30.75 2.94
N ILE A 84 19.64 31.75 3.82
CA ILE A 84 19.24 31.53 5.22
C ILE A 84 17.87 30.87 5.28
N THR A 85 16.89 31.33 4.50
CA THR A 85 15.56 30.72 4.48
C THR A 85 15.59 29.27 4.01
N CYS A 86 16.34 28.96 2.95
CA CYS A 86 16.50 27.59 2.46
C CYS A 86 17.23 26.71 3.48
N ALA A 87 18.29 27.23 4.12
CA ALA A 87 19.03 26.51 5.15
C ALA A 87 18.15 26.21 6.38
N TYR A 88 17.33 27.19 6.80
CA TYR A 88 16.38 27.00 7.90
C TYR A 88 15.32 25.96 7.55
N LEU A 89 14.66 26.08 6.38
CA LEU A 89 13.63 25.12 5.96
C LEU A 89 14.21 23.71 5.83
N LEU A 90 15.43 23.58 5.29
CA LEU A 90 16.11 22.30 5.19
C LEU A 90 16.40 21.71 6.59
N ALA A 91 16.94 22.51 7.51
CA ALA A 91 17.18 22.09 8.89
C ALA A 91 15.86 21.72 9.59
N ALA A 92 14.79 22.47 9.35
CA ALA A 92 13.47 22.19 9.89
C ALA A 92 12.92 20.84 9.42
N CYS A 93 13.19 20.43 8.17
CA CYS A 93 12.83 19.09 7.68
C CYS A 93 13.60 17.98 8.41
N PHE A 94 14.91 18.14 8.64
CA PHE A 94 15.72 17.11 9.32
C PHE A 94 15.45 17.02 10.83
N LEU A 95 15.18 18.16 11.46
CA LEU A 95 15.04 18.27 12.91
C LEU A 95 13.57 18.37 13.36
N ASN A 96 12.62 18.23 12.42
CA ASN A 96 11.19 18.35 12.65
C ASN A 96 10.77 19.66 13.34
N TRP A 97 11.36 20.80 12.94
CA TRP A 97 11.05 22.12 13.49
C TRP A 97 9.84 22.75 12.82
N TRP A 98 9.22 23.72 13.50
CA TRP A 98 8.15 24.54 12.93
C TRP A 98 8.60 25.16 11.58
N PRO A 99 7.76 25.17 10.52
CA PRO A 99 6.35 24.77 10.47
C PRO A 99 6.11 23.30 10.05
N VAL A 100 7.16 22.48 9.88
CA VAL A 100 7.07 21.13 9.29
C VAL A 100 6.03 20.22 9.97
N PRO A 101 5.99 20.03 11.31
CA PRO A 101 5.02 19.13 11.92
C PRO A 101 3.57 19.61 11.76
N HIS A 102 3.34 20.93 11.73
CA HIS A 102 2.01 21.48 11.53
C HIS A 102 1.52 21.26 10.09
N LEU A 103 2.42 21.39 9.12
CA LEU A 103 2.11 21.06 7.74
C LEU A 103 1.83 19.57 7.60
N ILE A 104 2.74 18.68 8.03
CA ILE A 104 2.56 17.23 7.90
C ILE A 104 1.24 16.74 8.52
N ALA A 105 0.83 17.30 9.67
CA ALA A 105 -0.45 16.96 10.33
C ALA A 105 -1.71 17.25 9.48
N LEU A 106 -1.63 18.11 8.48
CA LEU A 106 -2.73 18.38 7.55
C LEU A 106 -2.85 17.34 6.43
N GLY A 107 -1.79 16.56 6.19
CA GLY A 107 -1.74 15.60 5.10
C GLY A 107 -2.60 14.36 5.35
N TYR A 108 -2.98 13.68 4.26
CA TYR A 108 -3.79 12.47 4.29
C TYR A 108 -3.15 11.38 5.17
N GLU A 109 -1.86 11.12 4.99
CA GLU A 109 -1.15 10.06 5.74
C GLU A 109 -1.16 10.27 7.26
N ALA A 110 -1.09 11.53 7.71
CA ALA A 110 -1.10 11.84 9.13
C ALA A 110 -2.49 11.64 9.74
N ARG A 111 -3.54 12.01 9.00
CA ARG A 111 -4.94 11.89 9.42
C ARG A 111 -5.44 10.45 9.42
N ASN A 112 -4.98 9.64 8.45
CA ASN A 112 -5.42 8.26 8.26
C ASN A 112 -4.39 7.24 8.78
N ARG A 113 -3.51 7.67 9.69
CA ARG A 113 -2.38 6.84 10.13
C ARG A 113 -2.81 5.50 10.74
N ALA A 114 -3.96 5.47 11.40
CA ALA A 114 -4.51 4.28 12.06
C ALA A 114 -5.02 3.24 11.04
N THR A 115 -5.60 3.68 9.93
CA THR A 115 -6.17 2.78 8.91
C THR A 115 -5.16 2.38 7.83
N ILE A 116 -4.08 3.15 7.65
CA ILE A 116 -3.01 2.81 6.69
C ILE A 116 -2.20 1.63 7.22
N PHE A 117 -2.28 0.50 6.53
CA PHE A 117 -1.46 -0.66 6.79
C PHE A 117 -0.01 -0.39 6.34
N ARG A 118 0.94 -0.69 7.23
CA ARG A 118 2.38 -0.67 6.92
C ARG A 118 2.97 -2.02 7.35
N PRO A 119 3.61 -2.77 6.44
CA PRO A 119 4.22 -4.04 6.81
C PRO A 119 5.37 -3.82 7.78
N GLU A 120 5.59 -4.81 8.64
CA GLU A 120 6.71 -4.80 9.59
C GLU A 120 8.07 -4.78 8.89
N SER A 121 9.06 -4.21 9.59
CA SER A 121 10.43 -4.19 9.09
C SER A 121 10.96 -5.62 8.84
N GLY A 122 11.66 -5.82 7.72
CA GLY A 122 12.12 -7.14 7.30
C GLY A 122 11.14 -7.93 6.41
N THR A 123 9.99 -7.36 6.09
CA THR A 123 9.10 -7.87 5.02
C THR A 123 9.52 -7.33 3.66
N ALA A 124 9.67 -8.23 2.68
CA ALA A 124 9.91 -7.88 1.29
C ALA A 124 8.95 -8.64 0.39
N ILE A 125 8.35 -7.95 -0.58
CA ILE A 125 7.52 -8.55 -1.62
C ILE A 125 8.14 -8.34 -3.00
N ARG A 126 8.05 -9.36 -3.84
CA ARG A 126 8.50 -9.36 -5.23
C ARG A 126 7.40 -9.93 -6.12
N PRO A 127 6.65 -9.09 -6.84
CA PRO A 127 5.79 -9.56 -7.91
C PRO A 127 6.65 -9.98 -9.12
N LEU A 128 6.35 -11.15 -9.66
CA LEU A 128 6.85 -11.72 -10.91
C LEU A 128 5.65 -11.96 -11.82
N GLU A 129 5.89 -12.28 -13.09
CA GLU A 129 4.81 -12.47 -14.09
C GLU A 129 3.78 -13.51 -13.65
N LYS A 130 4.23 -14.69 -13.18
CA LYS A 130 3.35 -15.78 -12.72
C LYS A 130 3.38 -16.03 -11.21
N PHE A 131 4.23 -15.30 -10.49
CA PHE A 131 4.47 -15.58 -9.07
C PHE A 131 4.44 -14.30 -8.24
N THR A 132 3.93 -14.40 -7.02
CA THR A 132 4.16 -13.39 -5.99
C THR A 132 4.97 -14.02 -4.88
N GLN A 133 6.16 -13.47 -4.63
CA GLN A 133 7.05 -13.94 -3.56
C GLN A 133 7.06 -12.93 -2.41
N LEU A 134 6.83 -13.41 -1.19
CA LEU A 134 6.97 -12.65 0.04
C LEU A 134 8.04 -13.31 0.91
N LYS A 135 8.93 -12.51 1.49
CA LYS A 135 9.84 -12.95 2.54
C LYS A 135 9.72 -12.04 3.75
N ARG A 136 9.34 -12.61 4.89
CA ARG A 136 9.40 -11.99 6.21
C ARG A 136 10.60 -12.55 6.96
N ARG A 137 11.61 -11.72 7.24
CA ARG A 137 12.75 -12.07 8.11
C ARG A 137 12.55 -11.42 9.46
N THR A 138 12.89 -12.16 10.51
CA THR A 138 12.88 -11.68 11.90
C THR A 138 14.31 -11.38 12.36
N ASP A 139 14.45 -10.68 13.49
CA ASP A 139 15.74 -10.28 14.04
C ASP A 139 16.61 -11.45 14.51
N GLN A 140 16.01 -12.63 14.71
CA GLN A 140 16.67 -13.82 15.22
C GLN A 140 16.94 -14.87 14.13
N GLU A 141 17.19 -14.42 12.89
CA GLU A 141 17.47 -15.25 11.71
C GLU A 141 16.35 -16.19 11.24
N ALA A 142 15.21 -16.25 11.94
CA ALA A 142 14.03 -16.96 11.46
C ALA A 142 13.38 -16.22 10.29
N SER A 143 12.82 -16.96 9.32
CA SER A 143 12.08 -16.35 8.22
C SER A 143 10.91 -17.19 7.69
N VAL A 144 9.87 -16.49 7.26
CA VAL A 144 8.75 -17.06 6.50
C VAL A 144 8.89 -16.59 5.06
N PHE A 145 8.87 -17.53 4.13
CA PHE A 145 8.84 -17.26 2.70
C PHE A 145 7.55 -17.83 2.11
N ILE A 146 6.82 -17.05 1.35
CA ILE A 146 5.54 -17.42 0.74
C ILE A 146 5.67 -17.18 -0.76
N GLU A 147 5.40 -18.20 -1.55
CA GLU A 147 5.37 -18.13 -3.00
C GLU A 147 3.98 -18.52 -3.49
N ILE A 148 3.27 -17.55 -4.06
CA ILE A 148 1.97 -17.74 -4.70
C ILE A 148 2.21 -17.91 -6.20
N GLU A 149 1.84 -19.06 -6.74
CA GLU A 149 1.77 -19.32 -8.17
C GLU A 149 0.36 -19.02 -8.65
N TRP A 150 0.25 -18.04 -9.54
CA TRP A 150 -1.03 -17.60 -10.06
C TRP A 150 -1.56 -18.55 -11.13
N GLY A 151 -2.86 -18.85 -11.07
CA GLY A 151 -3.53 -19.69 -12.04
C GLY A 151 -3.84 -18.95 -13.35
N PRO A 152 -4.41 -19.65 -14.34
CA PRO A 152 -4.65 -19.10 -15.69
C PRO A 152 -5.70 -17.99 -15.73
N THR A 153 -6.53 -17.86 -14.68
CA THR A 153 -7.53 -16.79 -14.56
C THR A 153 -6.97 -15.52 -13.95
N TYR A 154 -5.74 -15.57 -13.42
CA TYR A 154 -5.05 -14.39 -12.96
C TYR A 154 -4.48 -13.65 -14.16
N ASP A 155 -4.90 -12.39 -14.31
CA ASP A 155 -4.29 -11.46 -15.25
C ASP A 155 -3.33 -10.52 -14.51
N PRO A 156 -2.01 -10.80 -14.50
CA PRO A 156 -1.00 -9.89 -13.93
C PRO A 156 -0.96 -8.55 -14.67
N VAL A 157 -1.43 -8.57 -15.91
CA VAL A 157 -1.33 -7.53 -16.93
C VAL A 157 -2.75 -7.21 -17.39
N ALA A 158 -3.61 -6.74 -16.47
CA ALA A 158 -4.64 -5.79 -16.85
C ALA A 158 -3.91 -4.60 -17.51
N GLU A 159 -3.80 -4.71 -18.84
CA GLU A 159 -2.67 -4.28 -19.65
C GLU A 159 -2.71 -2.76 -19.80
N PHE A 160 -1.81 -2.07 -19.10
CA PHE A 160 -1.85 -0.63 -18.85
C PHE A 160 -3.07 -0.20 -18.02
N PRO A 161 -2.93 0.01 -16.69
CA PRO A 161 -3.72 1.02 -16.02
C PRO A 161 -3.42 2.35 -16.70
N THR A 162 -4.21 2.67 -17.72
CA THR A 162 -4.45 4.04 -18.12
C THR A 162 -4.95 4.75 -16.87
N PRO A 163 -4.93 6.09 -16.82
CA PRO A 163 -5.60 6.82 -15.75
C PRO A 163 -7.10 6.50 -15.60
N PHE A 164 -7.67 5.58 -16.40
CA PHE A 164 -9.09 5.32 -16.55
C PHE A 164 -9.51 3.85 -16.36
N THR A 165 -8.62 2.86 -16.47
CA THR A 165 -9.00 1.44 -16.42
C THR A 165 -7.82 0.52 -16.05
N GLY A 166 -7.78 0.00 -14.83
CA GLY A 166 -6.83 -1.06 -14.48
C GLY A 166 -6.92 -1.40 -13.01
N VAL A 167 -7.92 -2.20 -12.68
CA VAL A 167 -8.23 -2.61 -11.32
C VAL A 167 -7.46 -3.90 -11.04
N ARG A 168 -6.65 -3.91 -9.97
CA ARG A 168 -5.80 -5.05 -9.64
C ARG A 168 -6.50 -6.01 -8.69
N PRO A 169 -6.20 -7.32 -8.80
CA PRO A 169 -6.53 -8.27 -7.75
C PRO A 169 -6.03 -7.78 -6.38
N GLN A 170 -6.86 -7.92 -5.37
CA GLN A 170 -6.54 -7.54 -4.00
C GLN A 170 -6.20 -8.82 -3.22
N ILE A 171 -5.15 -8.74 -2.40
CA ILE A 171 -4.61 -9.88 -1.65
C ILE A 171 -4.28 -9.42 -0.25
N ALA A 172 -4.60 -10.23 0.75
CA ALA A 172 -4.07 -10.13 2.10
C ALA A 172 -3.31 -11.41 2.46
N ILE A 173 -2.18 -11.26 3.15
CA ILE A 173 -1.37 -12.36 3.67
C ILE A 173 -1.05 -12.06 5.13
N TRP A 174 -1.40 -12.97 6.02
CA TRP A 174 -1.22 -12.77 7.46
C TRP A 174 -0.99 -14.09 8.18
N ALA A 175 -0.65 -13.98 9.47
CA ALA A 175 -0.55 -15.11 10.37
C ALA A 175 -1.58 -15.00 11.50
N GLU A 176 -2.11 -16.14 11.92
CA GLU A 176 -3.11 -16.26 12.99
C GLU A 176 -2.67 -17.33 13.98
N SER A 177 -3.03 -17.17 15.25
CA SER A 177 -2.81 -18.21 16.26
C SER A 177 -3.73 -19.41 16.00
N SER A 178 -3.45 -20.54 16.66
CA SER A 178 -4.31 -21.72 16.61
C SER A 178 -5.75 -21.50 17.11
N VAL A 179 -6.00 -20.42 17.84
CA VAL A 179 -7.33 -20.00 18.29
C VAL A 179 -7.97 -18.91 17.41
N GLY A 180 -7.33 -18.58 16.28
CA GLY A 180 -7.86 -17.65 15.27
C GLY A 180 -7.60 -16.17 15.55
N ALA A 181 -6.70 -15.82 16.48
CA ALA A 181 -6.34 -14.42 16.73
C ALA A 181 -5.22 -13.96 15.77
N LEU A 182 -5.36 -12.77 15.18
CA LEU A 182 -4.35 -12.18 14.30
C LEU A 182 -3.00 -11.99 15.04
N ILE A 183 -1.93 -12.57 14.49
CA ILE A 183 -0.55 -12.40 14.99
C ILE A 183 0.14 -11.25 14.27
N GLU A 184 0.17 -11.28 12.94
CA GLU A 184 0.85 -10.28 12.10
C GLU A 184 0.23 -10.27 10.71
N THR A 185 -0.04 -9.10 10.15
CA THR A 185 -0.33 -8.97 8.71
C THR A 185 0.98 -8.73 7.96
N PHE A 186 1.36 -9.63 7.06
CA PHE A 186 2.59 -9.52 6.28
C PHE A 186 2.42 -8.61 5.06
N PHE A 187 1.28 -8.72 4.38
CA PHE A 187 1.05 -7.99 3.14
C PHE A 187 -0.42 -7.74 2.88
N VAL A 188 -0.70 -6.57 2.31
CA VAL A 188 -1.99 -6.19 1.76
C VAL A 188 -1.71 -5.45 0.44
N SER A 189 -2.50 -5.71 -0.60
CA SER A 189 -2.40 -4.98 -1.88
C SER A 189 -2.49 -3.46 -1.69
N GLU A 190 -1.81 -2.70 -2.57
CA GLU A 190 -1.58 -1.26 -2.42
C GLU A 190 -2.85 -0.45 -2.14
N GLU A 191 -3.90 -0.65 -2.94
CA GLU A 191 -5.15 0.10 -2.80
C GLU A 191 -5.79 -0.15 -1.42
N SER A 192 -5.86 -1.43 -1.02
CA SER A 192 -6.32 -1.84 0.29
C SER A 192 -5.35 -1.46 1.41
N ALA A 193 -4.07 -1.23 1.17
CA ALA A 193 -3.13 -0.84 2.22
C ALA A 193 -3.26 0.64 2.62
N PHE A 194 -3.54 1.53 1.66
CA PHE A 194 -3.49 2.98 1.86
C PHE A 194 -4.84 3.67 2.07
N SER A 195 -5.96 3.03 1.66
CA SER A 195 -7.29 3.60 1.84
C SER A 195 -8.30 2.55 2.29
N GLU A 196 -9.25 2.93 3.14
CA GLU A 196 -10.35 2.07 3.56
C GLU A 196 -11.42 1.93 2.47
N SER A 197 -11.64 2.99 1.70
CA SER A 197 -12.50 3.03 0.51
C SER A 197 -11.69 3.43 -0.71
N PHE A 198 -11.88 2.75 -1.84
CA PHE A 198 -11.23 3.09 -3.10
C PHE A 198 -12.09 2.67 -4.30
N GLU A 199 -11.74 3.21 -5.48
CA GLU A 199 -12.38 2.80 -6.72
C GLU A 199 -11.95 1.38 -7.10
N TRP A 200 -12.91 0.45 -7.15
CA TRP A 200 -12.73 -0.92 -7.56
C TRP A 200 -13.80 -1.29 -8.58
N ALA A 201 -13.37 -1.63 -9.80
CA ALA A 201 -14.25 -1.93 -10.93
C ALA A 201 -15.30 -0.83 -11.22
N GLY A 202 -14.88 0.44 -11.20
CA GLY A 202 -15.74 1.60 -11.46
C GLY A 202 -16.76 1.90 -10.35
N ASN A 203 -16.61 1.28 -9.18
CA ASN A 203 -17.46 1.49 -8.02
C ASN A 203 -16.60 1.84 -6.80
N GLU A 204 -17.10 2.70 -5.91
CA GLU A 204 -16.46 2.87 -4.60
C GLU A 204 -16.72 1.63 -3.75
N ARG A 205 -15.65 1.02 -3.24
CA ARG A 205 -15.68 -0.20 -2.44
C ARG A 205 -14.81 -0.07 -1.22
N ARG A 206 -15.27 -0.65 -0.11
CA ARG A 206 -14.51 -0.73 1.13
C ARG A 206 -13.67 -2.00 1.13
N ARG A 207 -12.59 -2.02 1.93
CA ARG A 207 -11.76 -3.22 2.14
C ARG A 207 -12.59 -4.43 2.54
N VAL A 208 -13.57 -4.24 3.43
CA VAL A 208 -14.46 -5.32 3.90
C VAL A 208 -15.31 -5.92 2.78
N ASP A 209 -15.62 -5.16 1.71
CA ASP A 209 -16.39 -5.69 0.58
C ASP A 209 -15.53 -6.59 -0.33
N ILE A 210 -14.20 -6.52 -0.20
CA ILE A 210 -13.23 -7.14 -1.12
C ILE A 210 -12.44 -8.27 -0.44
N LEU A 211 -11.95 -8.01 0.77
CA LEU A 211 -11.17 -8.93 1.62
C LEU A 211 -11.84 -9.03 3.01
N PRO A 212 -13.09 -9.52 3.08
CA PRO A 212 -13.86 -9.53 4.33
C PRO A 212 -13.19 -10.32 5.45
N ILE A 213 -12.57 -11.47 5.17
CA ILE A 213 -12.03 -12.35 6.21
C ILE A 213 -10.88 -11.64 6.92
N TRP A 214 -9.89 -11.17 6.16
CA TRP A 214 -8.76 -10.42 6.72
C TRP A 214 -9.22 -9.14 7.41
N ARG A 215 -10.14 -8.37 6.81
CA ARG A 215 -10.55 -7.07 7.38
C ARG A 215 -11.21 -7.23 8.74
N HIS A 216 -12.01 -8.27 8.94
CA HIS A 216 -12.59 -8.61 10.26
C HIS A 216 -11.53 -8.99 11.28
N GLN A 217 -10.56 -9.85 10.90
CA GLN A 217 -9.45 -10.19 11.78
C GLN A 217 -8.62 -8.97 12.18
N PHE A 218 -8.43 -8.04 11.24
CA PHE A 218 -7.77 -6.78 11.50
C PHE A 218 -8.56 -5.89 12.47
N THR A 219 -9.90 -5.79 12.34
CA THR A 219 -10.75 -5.06 13.30
C THR A 219 -10.59 -5.65 14.70
N LEU A 220 -10.74 -6.98 14.83
CA LEU A 220 -10.69 -7.66 16.13
C LEU A 220 -9.36 -7.45 16.86
N ALA A 221 -8.26 -7.35 16.11
CA ALA A 221 -6.93 -7.15 16.68
C ALA A 221 -6.58 -5.68 16.95
N SER A 222 -7.03 -4.75 16.09
CA SER A 222 -6.66 -3.33 16.17
C SER A 222 -7.69 -2.47 16.91
N GLY A 223 -8.93 -2.94 17.03
CA GLY A 223 -10.07 -2.14 17.47
C GLY A 223 -10.52 -1.06 16.48
N ILE A 224 -10.03 -1.11 15.23
CA ILE A 224 -10.33 -0.11 14.19
C ILE A 224 -11.44 -0.64 13.29
N GLU A 225 -12.59 0.00 13.35
CA GLU A 225 -13.76 -0.32 12.54
C GLU A 225 -13.58 0.10 11.06
N PRO A 226 -14.36 -0.46 10.12
CA PRO A 226 -14.28 -0.09 8.69
C PRO A 226 -14.60 1.38 8.35
N ASP A 227 -15.04 2.20 9.30
CA ASP A 227 -15.18 3.65 9.18
C ASP A 227 -13.98 4.43 9.76
N GLY A 228 -13.03 3.72 10.37
CA GLY A 228 -11.84 4.28 11.01
C GLY A 228 -12.07 4.69 12.47
N ASP A 229 -13.26 4.49 13.02
CA ASP A 229 -13.51 4.72 14.44
C ASP A 229 -12.79 3.65 15.27
N ILE A 230 -12.22 4.09 16.39
CA ILE A 230 -11.57 3.20 17.34
C ILE A 230 -12.65 2.78 18.35
N ASP A 231 -13.01 1.50 18.35
CA ASP A 231 -13.87 0.96 19.38
C ASP A 231 -13.12 0.94 20.72
N ALA A 232 -13.49 1.88 21.59
CA ALA A 232 -12.92 2.02 22.93
C ALA A 232 -13.25 0.84 23.87
N TYR A 233 -14.14 -0.07 23.48
CA TYR A 233 -14.51 -1.26 24.26
C TYR A 233 -13.74 -2.52 23.86
N SER A 234 -13.34 -2.66 22.59
CA SER A 234 -12.34 -3.64 22.20
C SER A 234 -11.02 -3.28 22.90
N GLY A 235 -10.71 -4.03 23.95
CA GLY A 235 -9.51 -3.79 24.73
C GLY A 235 -8.31 -3.89 23.82
N ALA A 236 -7.72 -2.74 23.47
CA ALA A 236 -6.37 -2.67 22.94
C ALA A 236 -5.53 -3.60 23.81
N THR A 237 -5.09 -4.74 23.27
CA THR A 237 -4.22 -5.64 24.00
C THR A 237 -2.97 -4.83 24.29
N PRO A 238 -2.77 -4.35 25.53
CA PRO A 238 -1.69 -3.44 25.81
C PRO A 238 -0.43 -4.30 25.76
N GLU A 239 0.47 -4.02 24.82
CA GLU A 239 1.83 -4.55 24.78
C GLU A 239 2.07 -5.97 24.20
N HIS A 240 1.32 -6.40 23.19
CA HIS A 240 1.86 -7.43 22.29
C HIS A 240 2.34 -6.81 20.98
N SER A 241 3.65 -6.84 20.76
CA SER A 241 4.25 -6.69 19.43
C SER A 241 3.59 -7.74 18.54
N PHE A 242 2.78 -7.29 17.56
CA PHE A 242 2.18 -8.11 16.52
C PHE A 242 3.27 -8.60 15.56
N SER A 243 4.14 -9.48 16.07
CA SER A 243 5.30 -10.00 15.36
C SER A 243 5.29 -11.51 15.40
N ILE A 244 5.38 -12.12 14.22
CA ILE A 244 5.51 -13.57 14.06
C ILE A 244 6.79 -14.13 14.68
N ALA A 245 7.75 -13.26 15.07
CA ALA A 245 9.03 -13.67 15.64
C ALA A 245 8.87 -14.60 16.84
N ASN A 246 7.99 -14.29 17.79
CA ASN A 246 7.82 -15.16 18.95
C ASN A 246 7.22 -16.52 18.56
N ASN A 247 6.31 -16.56 17.59
CA ASN A 247 5.68 -17.80 17.13
C ASN A 247 6.62 -18.70 16.30
N LEU A 248 7.65 -18.12 15.67
CA LEU A 248 8.67 -18.91 14.99
C LEU A 248 9.65 -19.60 15.94
N HIS A 249 9.70 -19.17 17.21
CA HIS A 249 10.66 -19.62 18.22
C HIS A 249 10.02 -20.40 19.37
N GLU A 250 8.90 -19.91 19.91
CA GLU A 250 8.45 -20.24 21.26
C GLU A 250 6.97 -20.64 21.36
N ASP A 251 6.17 -20.57 20.28
CA ASP A 251 4.74 -20.88 20.38
C ASP A 251 4.51 -22.40 20.38
N PRO A 252 4.11 -23.01 21.51
CA PRO A 252 3.87 -24.45 21.60
C PRO A 252 2.62 -24.89 20.83
N ASN A 253 1.73 -23.97 20.46
CA ASN A 253 0.44 -24.30 19.86
C ASN A 253 0.41 -24.15 18.33
N GLY A 254 1.51 -23.69 17.72
CA GLY A 254 1.58 -23.41 16.29
C GLY A 254 0.68 -22.27 15.82
N PHE A 255 0.78 -21.98 14.53
CA PHE A 255 0.08 -20.85 13.92
C PHE A 255 -0.35 -21.19 12.50
N TYR A 256 -1.35 -20.47 12.00
CA TYR A 256 -1.77 -20.52 10.62
C TYR A 256 -1.11 -19.39 9.83
N ILE A 257 -0.72 -19.69 8.60
CA ILE A 257 -0.49 -18.68 7.58
C ILE A 257 -1.71 -18.68 6.68
N SER A 258 -2.26 -17.50 6.46
CA SER A 258 -3.55 -17.27 5.83
C SER A 258 -3.38 -16.34 4.64
N VAL A 259 -4.04 -16.66 3.53
CA VAL A 259 -4.05 -15.88 2.28
C VAL A 259 -5.48 -15.73 1.81
N GLU A 260 -5.91 -14.50 1.62
CA GLU A 260 -7.19 -14.15 0.99
C GLU A 260 -6.92 -13.37 -0.29
N ALA A 261 -7.61 -13.72 -1.37
CA ALA A 261 -7.48 -13.05 -2.66
C ALA A 261 -8.83 -12.82 -3.32
N ASN A 262 -8.96 -11.69 -4.01
CA ASN A 262 -10.16 -11.35 -4.77
C ASN A 262 -9.82 -10.62 -6.07
N VAL A 263 -10.62 -10.85 -7.12
CA VAL A 263 -10.44 -10.27 -8.45
C VAL A 263 -11.66 -9.41 -8.81
N PRO A 264 -11.45 -8.20 -9.35
CA PRO A 264 -12.55 -7.33 -9.72
C PRO A 264 -13.42 -7.94 -10.84
N SER A 265 -14.73 -7.77 -10.72
CA SER A 265 -15.74 -8.11 -11.73
C SER A 265 -15.75 -9.57 -12.19
N ASP A 266 -15.36 -10.50 -11.32
CA ASP A 266 -15.30 -11.93 -11.63
C ASP A 266 -16.68 -12.61 -11.55
N THR A 267 -17.67 -12.14 -12.32
CA THR A 267 -19.06 -12.63 -12.26
C THR A 267 -19.23 -14.02 -12.87
N ASN A 268 -20.17 -14.81 -12.36
CA ASN A 268 -20.61 -16.06 -12.99
C ASN A 268 -22.15 -16.18 -12.99
N GLU A 269 -22.71 -17.34 -13.36
CA GLU A 269 -24.17 -17.54 -13.41
C GLU A 269 -24.86 -17.40 -12.05
N PHE A 270 -24.16 -17.70 -10.96
CA PHE A 270 -24.67 -17.62 -9.59
C PHE A 270 -24.31 -16.28 -8.95
N TYR A 271 -23.04 -15.87 -8.97
CA TYR A 271 -22.51 -14.66 -8.35
C TYR A 271 -22.50 -13.47 -9.31
N HIS A 272 -23.46 -12.56 -9.15
CA HIS A 272 -23.53 -11.33 -9.92
C HIS A 272 -24.46 -10.27 -9.32
N SER A 273 -24.25 -9.00 -9.69
CA SER A 273 -25.03 -7.85 -9.19
C SER A 273 -26.37 -7.59 -9.89
N LYS A 274 -26.74 -8.41 -10.89
CA LYS A 274 -27.96 -8.21 -11.69
C LYS A 274 -29.21 -8.92 -11.14
N GLN A 275 -29.07 -9.74 -10.11
CA GLN A 275 -30.18 -10.37 -9.41
C GLN A 275 -30.68 -9.50 -8.26
N ALA A 276 -31.82 -9.88 -7.66
CA ALA A 276 -32.32 -9.23 -6.47
C ALA A 276 -31.37 -9.42 -5.29
N GLU A 277 -31.24 -8.41 -4.43
CA GLU A 277 -30.37 -8.42 -3.24
C GLU A 277 -30.69 -9.55 -2.25
N THR A 278 -31.91 -10.11 -2.34
CA THR A 278 -32.37 -11.23 -1.52
C THR A 278 -31.88 -12.59 -2.01
N GLU A 279 -31.35 -12.68 -3.23
CA GLU A 279 -30.85 -13.94 -3.79
C GLU A 279 -29.48 -14.28 -3.19
N ALA A 280 -29.24 -15.57 -2.90
CA ALA A 280 -28.02 -16.02 -2.25
C ALA A 280 -26.74 -15.71 -3.04
N GLY A 281 -26.84 -15.61 -4.37
CA GLY A 281 -25.73 -15.25 -5.24
C GLY A 281 -25.54 -13.75 -5.46
N TYR A 282 -26.38 -12.89 -4.87
CA TYR A 282 -26.23 -11.45 -5.06
C TYR A 282 -24.87 -10.97 -4.58
N THR A 283 -24.21 -10.16 -5.41
CA THR A 283 -22.98 -9.47 -5.04
C THR A 283 -23.01 -8.02 -5.48
N LEU A 284 -22.41 -7.13 -4.69
CA LEU A 284 -22.24 -5.72 -5.01
C LEU A 284 -21.60 -5.55 -6.42
N PRO A 285 -22.00 -4.51 -7.17
CA PRO A 285 -21.41 -4.20 -8.46
C PRO A 285 -19.88 -4.12 -8.41
N GLY A 286 -19.21 -4.78 -9.37
CA GLY A 286 -17.76 -4.77 -9.46
C GLY A 286 -17.03 -5.82 -8.62
N ILE A 287 -17.72 -6.55 -7.72
CA ILE A 287 -17.16 -7.69 -6.98
C ILE A 287 -17.11 -8.92 -7.91
N GLY A 288 -18.29 -9.47 -8.25
CA GLY A 288 -18.38 -10.78 -8.89
C GLY A 288 -18.34 -11.89 -7.84
N GLN A 289 -17.61 -12.97 -8.11
CA GLN A 289 -17.43 -14.06 -7.15
C GLN A 289 -16.78 -13.58 -5.84
N PRO A 290 -17.07 -14.26 -4.71
CA PRO A 290 -16.47 -13.94 -3.42
C PRO A 290 -14.95 -14.18 -3.40
N SER A 291 -14.28 -13.56 -2.41
CA SER A 291 -12.85 -13.79 -2.15
C SER A 291 -12.57 -15.26 -1.82
N VAL A 292 -11.43 -15.77 -2.25
CA VAL A 292 -10.97 -17.13 -1.95
C VAL A 292 -9.97 -17.13 -0.81
N PHE A 293 -10.09 -18.12 0.08
CA PHE A 293 -9.31 -18.23 1.30
C PHE A 293 -8.50 -19.52 1.34
N TYR A 294 -7.20 -19.37 1.58
CA TYR A 294 -6.24 -20.45 1.71
C TYR A 294 -5.55 -20.37 3.06
N SER A 295 -5.23 -21.53 3.65
CA SER A 295 -4.50 -21.59 4.91
C SER A 295 -3.53 -22.77 4.96
N ALA A 296 -2.48 -22.64 5.77
CA ALA A 296 -1.60 -23.72 6.16
C ALA A 296 -1.27 -23.61 7.65
N TYR A 297 -1.47 -24.71 8.39
CA TYR A 297 -1.03 -24.82 9.77
C TYR A 297 0.46 -25.13 9.83
N ILE A 298 1.20 -24.34 10.58
CA ILE A 298 2.62 -24.51 10.86
C ILE A 298 2.76 -25.12 12.25
N ASP A 299 2.99 -26.43 12.26
CA ASP A 299 3.24 -27.19 13.48
C ASP A 299 4.64 -26.86 14.04
N PRO A 300 4.74 -26.34 15.28
CA PRO A 300 6.01 -25.93 15.89
C PRO A 300 6.95 -27.12 16.14
N GLU A 301 6.40 -28.31 16.37
CA GLU A 301 7.18 -29.53 16.65
C GLU A 301 7.67 -30.22 15.36
N SER A 302 7.03 -29.92 14.23
CA SER A 302 7.38 -30.55 12.95
C SER A 302 8.70 -30.02 12.38
N PRO A 303 9.66 -30.88 11.98
CA PRO A 303 10.87 -30.45 11.28
C PRO A 303 10.62 -30.02 9.83
N GLN A 304 9.36 -30.08 9.37
CA GLN A 304 8.96 -29.73 8.02
C GLN A 304 9.25 -28.25 7.75
N LYS A 305 9.94 -28.00 6.63
CA LYS A 305 10.30 -26.63 6.20
C LYS A 305 9.34 -26.09 5.16
N TYR A 306 8.61 -26.95 4.45
CA TYR A 306 7.78 -26.58 3.30
C TYR A 306 6.35 -27.03 3.53
N TYR A 307 5.40 -26.13 3.34
CA TYR A 307 3.98 -26.35 3.56
C TYR A 307 3.23 -25.90 2.32
N LEU A 308 2.37 -26.77 1.80
CA LEU A 308 1.45 -26.42 0.74
C LEU A 308 0.17 -25.89 1.39
N MET A 309 -0.27 -24.69 1.01
CA MET A 309 -1.54 -24.17 1.53
C MET A 309 -2.71 -24.87 0.83
N GLU A 310 -3.76 -25.11 1.60
CA GLU A 310 -4.99 -25.70 1.11
C GLU A 310 -6.04 -24.62 0.89
N PHE A 311 -6.88 -24.80 -0.12
CA PHE A 311 -8.10 -24.01 -0.27
C PHE A 311 -9.05 -24.40 0.87
N VAL A 312 -9.39 -23.44 1.72
CA VAL A 312 -10.26 -23.66 2.89
C VAL A 312 -11.70 -23.30 2.55
N GLY A 313 -11.92 -22.20 1.84
CA GLY A 313 -13.26 -21.70 1.55
C GLY A 313 -13.24 -20.34 0.89
N HIS A 314 -14.34 -19.60 1.04
CA HIS A 314 -14.50 -18.25 0.49
C HIS A 314 -15.12 -17.29 1.51
N GLY A 315 -14.89 -15.99 1.33
CA GLY A 315 -15.52 -14.95 2.14
C GLY A 315 -16.89 -14.52 1.60
N GLY A 316 -17.54 -13.58 2.27
CA GLY A 316 -18.50 -12.66 1.64
C GLY A 316 -19.70 -13.27 0.88
N SER A 317 -20.32 -14.34 1.36
CA SER A 317 -21.68 -14.73 0.92
C SER A 317 -22.73 -13.72 1.41
N SER A 318 -24.01 -13.84 1.01
CA SER A 318 -25.25 -13.10 1.38
C SER A 318 -25.22 -11.68 2.01
N SER A 319 -24.36 -11.38 2.98
CA SER A 319 -24.14 -10.04 3.53
C SER A 319 -22.89 -9.33 2.98
N GLN A 320 -22.02 -10.04 2.23
CA GLN A 320 -20.73 -9.63 1.63
C GLN A 320 -19.68 -9.00 2.56
N GLN A 321 -20.12 -8.56 3.74
CA GLN A 321 -19.36 -7.90 4.78
C GLN A 321 -19.19 -8.83 5.99
N SER A 322 -19.64 -10.09 5.92
CA SER A 322 -19.36 -11.09 6.96
C SER A 322 -17.92 -11.55 6.88
N GLY A 323 -17.22 -11.57 8.02
CA GLY A 323 -15.87 -12.14 8.14
C GLY A 323 -15.84 -13.67 8.26
N GLU A 324 -16.99 -14.33 8.16
CA GLU A 324 -17.09 -15.79 8.22
C GLU A 324 -16.50 -16.45 6.97
N VAL A 325 -15.91 -17.63 7.17
CA VAL A 325 -15.45 -18.50 6.08
C VAL A 325 -16.56 -19.46 5.69
N TYR A 326 -16.94 -19.44 4.42
CA TYR A 326 -17.92 -20.36 3.83
C TYR A 326 -17.20 -21.50 3.12
N TYR A 327 -17.50 -22.74 3.52
CA TYR A 327 -16.82 -23.94 3.02
C TYR A 327 -17.43 -24.52 1.73
N ASP A 328 -18.69 -24.22 1.43
CA ASP A 328 -19.33 -24.67 0.19
C ASP A 328 -18.87 -23.82 -0.98
N SER A 329 -17.94 -24.37 -1.77
CA SER A 329 -17.40 -23.73 -2.96
C SER A 329 -18.03 -24.22 -4.26
N SER A 330 -19.19 -24.89 -4.22
CA SER A 330 -19.82 -25.52 -5.40
C SER A 330 -20.22 -24.54 -6.50
N GLN A 331 -20.46 -23.28 -6.13
CA GLN A 331 -20.85 -22.20 -7.05
C GLN A 331 -19.65 -21.37 -7.55
N LEU A 332 -18.42 -21.64 -7.07
CA LEU A 332 -17.23 -20.96 -7.55
C LEU A 332 -16.74 -21.58 -8.86
N THR A 333 -16.36 -20.72 -9.80
CA THR A 333 -15.85 -21.07 -11.13
C THR A 333 -14.42 -20.57 -11.29
N THR A 334 -14.23 -19.36 -11.82
CA THR A 334 -12.93 -18.75 -12.13
C THR A 334 -12.16 -18.34 -10.88
N ALA A 335 -12.84 -17.92 -9.81
CA ALA A 335 -12.23 -17.59 -8.53
C ALA A 335 -11.45 -18.78 -7.93
N ARG A 336 -11.95 -20.01 -8.10
CA ARG A 336 -11.29 -21.22 -7.61
C ARG A 336 -9.97 -21.52 -8.34
N ASN A 337 -9.84 -21.04 -9.57
CA ASN A 337 -8.64 -21.23 -10.40
C ASN A 337 -7.71 -20.00 -10.37
N LEU A 338 -7.97 -19.04 -9.47
CA LEU A 338 -7.16 -17.82 -9.33
C LEU A 338 -5.73 -18.12 -8.91
N ILE A 339 -5.57 -19.08 -8.01
CA ILE A 339 -4.29 -19.47 -7.44
C ILE A 339 -4.08 -20.95 -7.77
N GLU A 340 -2.99 -21.25 -8.46
CA GLU A 340 -2.61 -22.62 -8.79
C GLU A 340 -2.01 -23.31 -7.56
N LYS A 341 -1.13 -22.61 -6.83
CA LYS A 341 -0.40 -23.16 -5.71
C LYS A 341 0.09 -22.06 -4.77
N ILE A 342 0.11 -22.32 -3.47
CA ILE A 342 0.86 -21.48 -2.52
C ILE A 342 1.82 -22.34 -1.71
N LEU A 343 3.11 -22.06 -1.86
CA LEU A 343 4.17 -22.72 -1.12
C LEU A 343 4.66 -21.81 0.00
N VAL A 344 4.56 -22.28 1.23
CA VAL A 344 5.12 -21.65 2.41
C VAL A 344 6.40 -22.36 2.79
N ARG A 345 7.46 -21.61 3.07
CA ARG A 345 8.73 -22.11 3.57
C ARG A 345 9.08 -21.41 4.87
N VAL A 346 9.21 -22.19 5.94
CA VAL A 346 9.57 -21.70 7.28
C VAL A 346 11.01 -22.08 7.59
N GLU A 347 11.83 -21.08 7.86
CA GLU A 347 13.19 -21.23 8.36
C GLU A 347 13.17 -20.83 9.84
N ARG A 348 13.35 -21.81 10.74
CA ARG A 348 13.53 -21.58 12.17
C ARG A 348 15.02 -21.33 12.47
N PRO A 349 15.35 -20.62 13.54
CA PRO A 349 16.73 -20.47 13.98
C PRO A 349 17.30 -21.83 14.42
N PRO A 350 18.63 -21.97 14.47
CA PRO A 350 19.23 -23.10 15.15
C PRO A 350 18.77 -23.13 16.62
N ALA A 351 18.43 -24.32 17.12
CA ALA A 351 18.13 -24.51 18.54
C ALA A 351 19.32 -24.00 19.37
N SER A 352 19.04 -23.19 20.40
CA SER A 352 20.06 -22.79 21.36
C SER A 352 20.54 -24.04 22.12
N GLU A 353 21.86 -24.32 22.03
CA GLU A 353 22.52 -25.38 22.81
C GLU A 353 22.64 -25.03 24.30
#